data_AF-A0A967HZC6-F1
#
_entry.id   AF-A0A967HZC6-F1
#
_cell.length_a   1.000
_cell.length_b   1.000
_cell.length_c   1.000
_cell.angle_alpha   90.00
_cell.angle_beta   90.00
_cell.angle_gamma   90.00
#
_symmetry.space_group_name_H-M   'P 1'
#
loop_
_entity.id
_entity.type
_entity.pdbx_description
1 polymer ?
#
loop_
_entity_poly.entity_id
_entity_poly.type
_entity_poly.pdbx_seq_one_letter_code
_entity_poly.pdbx_strand_id
1 'polypeptide(L)'
;MEARHPAAGTYYLYAEGADELIFTENETNTEELYGLANSTPYVKDAFHRFVVNGETTALNPERRGTKVAAWFKDTIGPGESVTVRLRLASEAQVAPFKNFDETFTERLAEADEFYQAVQDPNLSEDEKRVQRQALAGMLWSKQLYYYDVEQWLKGDPGGSLLPSPRNHNRNHDWEHLVNFDVISMPDKWEYPWYATWDLAFHCIPLVLVDPDFAKRQMELITREWYMHPNGQVPAYEWRFDDVNPPVPAWAAWRIYKIDAKHQGRPDRDFLEGVFHKFLLNFTWWVNRKDEDGRNVFQGGF
;
A
#
# COMPACT_ATOMS: atom_id res chain seq x y z
N MET A 1 -4.98 -8.61 -23.16
CA MET A 1 -3.99 -9.56 -22.62
C MET A 1 -4.63 -10.33 -21.48
N GLU A 2 -4.27 -11.60 -21.32
CA GLU A 2 -4.72 -12.48 -20.23
C GLU A 2 -3.58 -12.65 -19.22
N ALA A 3 -3.88 -12.51 -17.93
CA ALA A 3 -2.96 -12.71 -16.82
C ALA A 3 -3.52 -13.79 -15.89
N ARG A 4 -2.69 -14.77 -15.52
CA ARG A 4 -3.06 -15.86 -14.62
C ARG A 4 -2.21 -15.79 -13.36
N HIS A 5 -2.85 -15.73 -12.20
CA HIS A 5 -2.18 -15.75 -10.91
C HIS A 5 -2.76 -16.85 -10.03
N PRO A 6 -1.93 -17.70 -9.37
CA PRO A 6 -2.44 -18.81 -8.56
C PRO A 6 -3.42 -18.39 -7.46
N ALA A 7 -3.19 -17.25 -6.81
CA ALA A 7 -4.05 -16.78 -5.71
C ALA A 7 -5.16 -15.82 -6.15
N ALA A 8 -4.98 -15.08 -7.25
CA ALA A 8 -5.94 -14.05 -7.68
C ALA A 8 -6.84 -14.52 -8.82
N GLY A 9 -6.54 -15.66 -9.45
CA GLY A 9 -7.28 -16.17 -10.59
C GLY A 9 -6.83 -15.56 -11.91
N THR A 10 -7.75 -15.53 -12.88
CA THR A 10 -7.49 -15.02 -14.22
C THR A 10 -8.09 -13.63 -14.38
N TYR A 11 -7.29 -12.72 -14.93
CA TYR A 11 -7.73 -11.37 -15.28
C TYR A 11 -7.39 -11.06 -16.74
N TYR A 12 -8.18 -10.18 -17.33
CA TYR A 12 -8.03 -9.70 -18.68
C TYR A 12 -7.85 -8.18 -18.64
N LEU A 13 -6.72 -7.70 -19.15
CA LEU A 13 -6.50 -6.27 -19.37
C LEU A 13 -6.71 -5.95 -20.86
N TYR A 14 -7.64 -5.04 -21.12
CA TYR A 14 -7.92 -4.50 -22.43
C TYR A 14 -7.35 -3.08 -22.50
N ALA A 15 -6.67 -2.77 -23.59
CA ALA A 15 -6.07 -1.48 -23.85
C ALA A 15 -6.56 -1.00 -25.21
N GLU A 16 -7.41 0.03 -25.22
CA GLU A 16 -7.98 0.54 -26.46
C GLU A 16 -6.95 1.40 -27.20
N GLY A 17 -6.71 1.09 -28.48
CA GLY A 17 -5.79 1.87 -29.31
C GLY A 17 -4.30 1.66 -29.01
N ALA A 18 -3.93 0.63 -28.23
CA ALA A 18 -2.52 0.27 -28.05
C ALA A 18 -1.92 -0.19 -29.39
N ASP A 19 -0.78 0.37 -29.77
CA ASP A 19 -0.05 -0.02 -30.98
C ASP A 19 0.44 -1.46 -30.90
N GLU A 20 0.94 -1.84 -29.72
CA GLU A 20 1.54 -3.14 -29.49
C GLU A 20 1.40 -3.59 -28.04
N LEU A 21 1.38 -4.91 -27.84
CA LEU A 21 1.59 -5.50 -26.52
C LEU A 21 2.98 -6.12 -26.49
N ILE A 22 3.84 -5.58 -25.62
CA ILE A 22 5.24 -5.99 -25.48
C ILE A 22 5.42 -6.81 -24.21
N PHE A 23 6.24 -7.87 -24.27
CA PHE A 23 6.36 -8.89 -23.22
C PHE A 23 7.83 -9.10 -22.83
N THR A 24 8.06 -9.43 -21.56
CA THR A 24 9.36 -9.84 -21.01
C THR A 24 9.15 -10.65 -19.73
N GLU A 25 10.24 -11.08 -19.09
CA GLU A 25 10.18 -11.70 -17.77
C GLU A 25 10.54 -10.73 -16.63
N ASN A 26 10.11 -11.05 -15.41
CA ASN A 26 10.51 -10.38 -14.18
C ASN A 26 11.86 -10.91 -13.65
N GLU A 27 12.76 -11.33 -14.54
CA GLU A 27 14.10 -11.80 -14.20
C GLU A 27 15.08 -10.62 -14.13
N THR A 28 15.93 -10.61 -13.11
CA THR A 28 16.96 -9.60 -12.93
C THR A 28 17.96 -9.65 -14.09
N ASN A 29 18.34 -8.48 -14.64
CA ASN A 29 19.42 -8.39 -15.63
C ASN A 29 20.78 -8.55 -14.92
N THR A 30 21.24 -9.79 -14.77
CA THR A 30 22.48 -10.14 -14.08
C THR A 30 23.72 -9.81 -14.90
N GLU A 31 23.60 -9.73 -16.23
CA GLU A 31 24.72 -9.34 -17.11
C GLU A 31 25.11 -7.89 -16.84
N GLU A 32 24.12 -6.99 -16.80
CA GLU A 32 24.35 -5.57 -16.54
C GLU A 32 24.75 -5.31 -15.09
N LEU A 33 24.05 -5.92 -14.12
CA LEU A 33 24.27 -5.61 -12.70
C LEU A 33 25.51 -6.29 -12.12
N TYR A 34 25.86 -7.48 -12.61
CA TYR A 34 26.85 -8.36 -11.96
C TYR A 34 27.87 -8.94 -12.94
N GLY A 35 27.77 -8.69 -14.25
CA GLY A 35 28.64 -9.30 -15.25
C GLY A 35 28.45 -10.82 -15.41
N LEU A 36 27.30 -11.35 -14.99
CA LEU A 36 26.97 -12.78 -15.03
C LEU A 36 25.92 -13.06 -16.10
N ALA A 37 26.11 -14.12 -16.90
CA ALA A 37 25.18 -14.49 -17.96
C ALA A 37 23.73 -14.58 -17.49
N ASN A 38 22.82 -14.01 -18.26
CA ASN A 38 21.39 -14.03 -17.94
C ASN A 38 20.84 -15.45 -18.14
N SER A 39 19.90 -15.87 -17.27
CA SER A 39 19.18 -17.15 -17.42
C SER A 39 18.25 -17.17 -18.63
N THR A 40 17.79 -15.99 -19.05
CA THR A 40 16.95 -15.72 -20.21
C THR A 40 17.38 -14.40 -20.84
N PRO A 41 17.33 -14.24 -22.17
CA PRO A 41 17.61 -12.94 -22.81
C PRO A 41 16.54 -11.86 -22.49
N TYR A 42 15.36 -12.25 -22.00
CA TYR A 42 14.23 -11.36 -21.75
C TYR A 42 14.13 -11.01 -20.26
N VAL A 43 14.74 -9.88 -19.89
CA VAL A 43 14.93 -9.45 -18.49
C VAL A 43 14.12 -8.20 -18.15
N LYS A 44 14.08 -7.85 -16.86
CA LYS A 44 13.18 -6.87 -16.24
C LYS A 44 13.24 -5.47 -16.84
N ASP A 45 14.38 -5.07 -17.41
CA ASP A 45 14.65 -3.76 -18.02
C ASP A 45 14.40 -3.73 -19.55
N ALA A 46 13.89 -4.82 -20.14
CA ALA A 46 13.65 -4.95 -21.57
C ALA A 46 12.81 -3.81 -22.18
N PHE A 47 11.81 -3.29 -21.45
CA PHE A 47 10.99 -2.18 -21.95
C PHE A 47 11.78 -0.88 -22.10
N HIS A 48 12.71 -0.60 -21.18
CA HIS A 48 13.60 0.56 -21.30
C HIS A 48 14.54 0.38 -22.50
N ARG A 49 15.18 -0.79 -22.60
CA ARG A 49 16.09 -1.12 -23.71
C ARG A 49 15.37 -1.05 -25.07
N PHE A 50 14.14 -1.52 -25.15
CA PHE A 50 13.34 -1.44 -26.37
C PHE A 50 12.92 0.00 -26.71
N VAL A 51 12.24 0.68 -25.78
CA VAL A 51 11.61 2.00 -26.05
C VAL A 51 12.64 3.13 -26.13
N VAL A 52 13.66 3.11 -25.26
CA VAL A 52 14.66 4.19 -25.14
C VAL A 52 15.89 3.90 -25.99
N ASN A 53 16.43 2.68 -25.92
CA ASN A 53 17.68 2.33 -26.64
C ASN A 53 17.43 1.76 -28.05
N GLY A 54 16.19 1.43 -28.40
CA GLY A 54 15.84 0.86 -29.71
C GLY A 54 16.25 -0.61 -29.88
N GLU A 55 16.52 -1.34 -28.79
CA GLU A 55 16.94 -2.74 -28.82
C GLU A 55 15.73 -3.67 -29.07
N THR A 56 15.43 -3.91 -30.34
CA THR A 56 14.26 -4.72 -30.76
C THR A 56 14.29 -6.18 -30.31
N THR A 57 15.47 -6.71 -30.01
CA THR A 57 15.67 -8.10 -29.54
C THR A 57 15.47 -8.28 -28.03
N ALA A 58 15.28 -7.19 -27.27
CA ALA A 58 15.11 -7.25 -25.82
C ALA A 58 13.75 -7.82 -25.38
N LEU A 59 12.75 -7.79 -26.27
CA LEU A 59 11.38 -8.26 -25.98
C LEU A 59 11.21 -9.75 -26.31
N ASN A 60 10.33 -10.41 -25.57
CA ASN A 60 9.98 -11.82 -25.84
C ASN A 60 9.08 -11.94 -27.09
N PRO A 61 9.56 -12.52 -28.21
CA PRO A 61 8.80 -12.63 -29.45
C PRO A 61 7.64 -13.63 -29.36
N GLU A 62 7.61 -14.49 -28.34
CA GLU A 62 6.52 -15.44 -28.12
C GLU A 62 5.24 -14.78 -27.57
N ARG A 63 5.29 -13.47 -27.28
CA ARG A 63 4.16 -12.66 -26.77
C ARG A 63 3.54 -13.24 -25.49
N ARG A 64 4.41 -13.75 -24.62
CA ARG A 64 4.11 -14.26 -23.29
C ARG A 64 5.23 -13.88 -22.34
N GLY A 65 4.93 -13.88 -21.05
CA GLY A 65 5.92 -13.70 -20.00
C GLY A 65 5.26 -13.25 -18.70
N THR A 66 6.08 -13.06 -17.69
CA THR A 66 5.67 -12.59 -16.36
C THR A 66 5.49 -11.07 -16.29
N LYS A 67 5.86 -10.34 -17.36
CA LYS A 67 5.61 -8.91 -17.54
C LYS A 67 5.07 -8.59 -18.92
N VAL A 68 4.15 -7.62 -18.97
CA VAL A 68 3.54 -7.11 -20.20
C VAL A 68 3.29 -5.61 -20.07
N ALA A 69 3.44 -4.88 -21.18
CA ALA A 69 3.01 -3.48 -21.29
C ALA A 69 2.18 -3.29 -22.57
N ALA A 70 1.17 -2.42 -22.47
CA ALA A 70 0.51 -1.86 -23.64
C ALA A 70 1.31 -0.62 -24.09
N TRP A 71 1.86 -0.67 -25.30
CA TRP A 71 2.67 0.40 -25.86
C TRP A 71 1.79 1.33 -26.71
N PHE A 72 1.89 2.62 -26.43
CA PHE A 72 1.20 3.70 -27.15
C PHE A 72 2.27 4.67 -27.68
N LYS A 73 2.17 5.05 -28.94
CA LYS A 73 3.07 5.98 -29.62
C LYS A 73 2.27 7.16 -30.15
N ASP A 74 2.37 8.27 -29.43
CA ASP A 74 1.75 9.53 -29.83
C ASP A 74 2.76 10.67 -29.75
N THR A 75 2.63 11.62 -30.67
CA THR A 75 3.30 12.93 -30.57
C THR A 75 2.29 13.92 -29.99
N ILE A 76 2.54 14.41 -28.78
CA ILE A 76 1.63 15.34 -28.08
C ILE A 76 2.18 16.76 -28.22
N GLY A 77 1.46 17.63 -28.92
CA GLY A 77 1.83 19.04 -29.07
C GLY A 77 1.59 19.87 -27.81
N PRO A 78 2.11 21.12 -27.74
CA PRO A 78 1.86 22.03 -26.62
C PRO A 78 0.36 22.28 -26.41
N GLY A 79 -0.14 21.96 -25.21
CA GLY A 79 -1.55 22.12 -24.85
C GLY A 79 -2.48 21.02 -25.37
N GLU A 80 -1.97 20.05 -26.13
CA GLU A 80 -2.73 18.88 -26.54
C GLU A 80 -2.77 17.82 -25.44
N SER A 81 -3.73 16.91 -25.54
CA SER A 81 -3.87 15.77 -24.63
C SER A 81 -4.25 14.52 -25.41
N VAL A 82 -3.80 13.38 -24.91
CA VAL A 82 -4.18 12.05 -25.42
C VAL A 82 -4.90 11.32 -24.30
N THR A 83 -5.98 10.61 -24.65
CA THR A 83 -6.75 9.79 -23.71
C THR A 83 -6.51 8.32 -24.03
N VAL A 84 -6.05 7.58 -23.02
CA VAL A 84 -5.90 6.12 -23.09
C VAL A 84 -6.98 5.48 -22.23
N ARG A 85 -7.74 4.54 -22.83
CA ARG A 85 -8.78 3.79 -22.11
C ARG A 85 -8.31 2.36 -21.86
N LEU A 86 -8.30 1.98 -20.58
CA LEU A 86 -7.92 0.64 -20.12
C LEU A 86 -9.10 0.02 -19.35
N ARG A 87 -9.26 -1.31 -19.47
CA ARG A 87 -10.23 -2.07 -18.66
C ARG A 87 -9.59 -3.35 -18.14
N LEU A 88 -9.55 -3.50 -16.83
CA LEU A 88 -9.22 -4.75 -16.16
C LEU A 88 -10.52 -5.49 -15.78
N ALA A 89 -10.62 -6.77 -16.12
CA ALA A 89 -11.80 -7.58 -15.81
C ALA A 89 -11.39 -8.99 -15.35
N SER A 90 -12.11 -9.58 -14.40
CA SER A 90 -11.92 -10.97 -13.96
C SER A 90 -12.52 -11.99 -14.94
N GLU A 91 -13.26 -11.52 -15.94
CA GLU A 91 -13.90 -12.35 -16.97
C GLU A 91 -13.65 -11.75 -18.35
N ALA A 92 -13.54 -12.61 -19.36
CA ALA A 92 -13.31 -12.19 -20.73
C ALA A 92 -14.51 -11.37 -21.26
N GLN A 93 -14.22 -10.19 -21.81
CA GLN A 93 -15.18 -9.26 -22.38
C GLN A 93 -15.10 -9.26 -23.90
N VAL A 94 -16.26 -9.41 -24.57
CA VAL A 94 -16.35 -9.35 -26.05
C VAL A 94 -16.25 -7.91 -26.56
N ALA A 95 -16.87 -6.96 -25.86
CA ALA A 95 -16.87 -5.54 -26.20
C ALA A 95 -16.48 -4.69 -24.98
N PRO A 96 -15.20 -4.72 -24.56
CA PRO A 96 -14.74 -4.16 -23.27
C PRO A 96 -14.99 -2.66 -23.09
N PHE A 97 -15.14 -1.90 -24.17
CA PHE A 97 -15.31 -0.44 -24.11
C PHE A 97 -16.73 0.05 -24.47
N LYS A 98 -17.66 -0.86 -24.78
CA LYS A 98 -19.01 -0.50 -25.26
C LYS A 98 -19.76 0.45 -24.30
N ASN A 99 -19.60 0.25 -23.00
CA ASN A 99 -20.27 1.01 -21.94
C ASN A 99 -19.29 1.84 -21.10
N PHE A 100 -18.10 2.14 -21.64
CA PHE A 100 -17.04 2.79 -20.86
C PHE A 100 -17.47 4.17 -20.35
N ASP A 101 -17.92 5.06 -21.25
CA ASP A 101 -18.25 6.45 -20.90
C ASP A 101 -19.49 6.53 -19.98
N GLU A 102 -20.47 5.65 -20.19
CA GLU A 102 -21.63 5.48 -19.32
C GLU A 102 -21.21 5.06 -17.91
N THR A 103 -20.38 4.01 -17.80
CA THR A 103 -19.86 3.52 -16.53
C THR A 103 -19.05 4.60 -15.82
N PHE A 104 -18.19 5.33 -16.55
CA PHE A 104 -17.36 6.38 -15.97
C PHE A 104 -18.21 7.54 -15.43
N THR A 105 -19.22 7.97 -16.19
CA THR A 105 -20.16 9.02 -15.77
C THR A 105 -20.96 8.59 -14.54
N GLU A 106 -21.44 7.34 -14.51
CA GLU A 106 -22.16 6.78 -13.37
C GLU A 106 -21.28 6.76 -12.10
N ARG A 107 -20.04 6.27 -12.19
CA ARG A 107 -19.12 6.24 -11.03
C ARG A 107 -18.74 7.64 -10.53
N LEU A 108 -18.69 8.65 -11.40
CA LEU A 108 -18.52 10.05 -10.99
C LEU A 108 -19.71 10.55 -10.17
N ALA A 109 -20.93 10.29 -10.64
CA ALA A 109 -22.15 10.70 -9.95
C ALA A 109 -22.30 10.01 -8.58
N GLU A 110 -22.00 8.71 -8.49
CA GLU A 110 -21.98 7.97 -7.22
C GLU A 110 -20.93 8.53 -6.25
N ALA A 111 -19.75 8.90 -6.74
CA ALA A 111 -18.74 9.53 -5.90
C ALA A 111 -19.21 10.90 -5.39
N ASP A 112 -19.87 11.69 -6.24
CA ASP A 112 -20.43 13.00 -5.85
C ASP A 112 -21.52 12.82 -4.78
N GLU A 113 -22.44 11.87 -4.95
CA GLU A 113 -23.48 11.52 -3.97
C GLU A 113 -22.86 11.07 -2.64
N PHE A 114 -21.86 10.19 -2.69
CA PHE A 114 -21.15 9.71 -1.50
C PHE A 114 -20.51 10.86 -0.71
N TYR A 115 -19.76 11.73 -1.38
CA TYR A 115 -19.12 12.86 -0.70
C TYR A 115 -20.15 13.86 -0.18
N GLN A 116 -21.25 14.10 -0.91
CA GLN A 116 -22.33 14.96 -0.42
C GLN A 116 -22.94 14.45 0.90
N ALA A 117 -23.01 13.13 1.10
CA ALA A 117 -23.50 12.53 2.34
C ALA A 117 -22.49 12.61 3.51
N VAL A 118 -21.19 12.64 3.22
CA VAL A 118 -20.10 12.70 4.23
C VAL A 118 -19.80 14.14 4.67
N GLN A 119 -19.98 15.11 3.78
CA GLN A 119 -19.60 16.50 3.98
C GLN A 119 -20.61 17.27 4.84
N ASP A 120 -20.11 18.20 5.67
CA ASP A 120 -20.99 19.12 6.40
C ASP A 120 -21.64 20.09 5.38
N PRO A 121 -22.98 20.22 5.37
CA PRO A 121 -23.69 21.07 4.42
C PRO A 121 -23.36 22.56 4.56
N ASN A 122 -22.78 22.99 5.67
CA ASN A 122 -22.39 24.39 5.90
C ASN A 122 -21.03 24.76 5.29
N LEU A 123 -20.27 23.79 4.77
CA LEU A 123 -19.02 24.07 4.07
C LEU A 123 -19.29 24.77 2.73
N SER A 124 -18.45 25.73 2.40
CA SER A 124 -18.40 26.31 1.06
C SER A 124 -17.96 25.26 0.02
N GLU A 125 -18.29 25.52 -1.25
CA GLU A 125 -17.86 24.63 -2.34
C GLU A 125 -16.34 24.49 -2.44
N ASP A 126 -15.59 25.49 -2.02
CA ASP A 126 -14.12 25.40 -1.98
C ASP A 126 -13.63 24.48 -0.86
N GLU A 127 -14.17 24.62 0.34
CA GLU A 127 -13.86 23.75 1.49
C GLU A 127 -14.22 22.28 1.19
N LYS A 128 -15.36 22.04 0.53
CA LYS A 128 -15.76 20.70 0.06
C LYS A 128 -14.75 20.12 -0.92
N ARG A 129 -14.25 20.91 -1.87
CA ARG A 129 -13.21 20.46 -2.83
C ARG A 129 -11.91 20.13 -2.11
N VAL A 130 -11.45 20.99 -1.19
CA VAL A 130 -10.24 20.75 -0.40
C VAL A 130 -10.35 19.46 0.41
N GLN A 131 -11.47 19.24 1.11
CA GLN A 131 -11.69 18.03 1.89
C GLN A 131 -11.70 16.77 1.02
N ARG A 132 -12.39 16.79 -0.13
CA ARG A 132 -12.43 15.65 -1.06
C ARG A 132 -11.05 15.33 -1.62
N GLN A 133 -10.27 16.34 -2.00
CA GLN A 133 -8.89 16.15 -2.48
C GLN A 133 -7.98 15.59 -1.39
N ALA A 134 -8.09 16.08 -0.14
CA ALA A 134 -7.33 15.54 0.98
C ALA A 134 -7.65 14.06 1.23
N LEU A 135 -8.94 13.70 1.28
CA LEU A 135 -9.36 12.31 1.44
C LEU A 135 -8.94 11.43 0.26
N ALA A 136 -9.05 11.92 -0.97
CA ALA A 136 -8.57 11.23 -2.16
C ALA A 136 -7.06 10.99 -2.10
N GLY A 137 -6.27 11.97 -1.63
CA GLY A 137 -4.84 11.81 -1.37
C GLY A 137 -4.53 10.72 -0.35
N MET A 138 -5.26 10.69 0.78
CA MET A 138 -5.12 9.65 1.80
C MET A 138 -5.47 8.25 1.28
N LEU A 139 -6.57 8.13 0.52
CA LEU A 139 -6.96 6.87 -0.12
C LEU A 139 -5.92 6.44 -1.16
N TRP A 140 -5.40 7.41 -1.92
CA TRP A 140 -4.33 7.17 -2.87
C TRP A 140 -3.08 6.70 -2.16
N SER A 141 -2.73 7.19 -0.97
CA SER A 141 -1.52 6.78 -0.23
C SER A 141 -1.55 5.39 0.40
N LYS A 142 -2.65 4.64 0.28
CA LYS A 142 -2.69 3.22 0.66
C LYS A 142 -1.74 2.39 -0.21
N GLN A 143 -0.93 1.54 0.42
CA GLN A 143 0.04 0.66 -0.26
C GLN A 143 0.04 -0.74 0.35
N LEU A 144 0.17 -1.77 -0.48
CA LEU A 144 0.58 -3.08 0.00
C LEU A 144 2.02 -2.97 0.50
N TYR A 145 2.22 -3.22 1.79
CA TYR A 145 3.53 -3.23 2.42
C TYR A 145 3.88 -4.68 2.77
N TYR A 146 4.88 -5.23 2.06
CA TYR A 146 5.37 -6.58 2.29
C TYR A 146 6.77 -6.52 2.90
N TYR A 147 6.89 -6.93 4.17
CA TYR A 147 8.15 -7.05 4.85
C TYR A 147 8.10 -8.21 5.85
N ASP A 148 8.85 -9.27 5.55
CA ASP A 148 9.08 -10.40 6.46
C ASP A 148 10.49 -10.26 7.04
N VAL A 149 10.57 -9.98 8.34
CA VAL A 149 11.85 -9.72 9.02
C VAL A 149 12.71 -10.97 9.05
N GLU A 150 12.13 -12.13 9.35
CA GLU A 150 12.86 -13.39 9.39
C GLU A 150 13.46 -13.74 8.03
N GLN A 151 12.66 -13.64 6.96
CA GLN A 151 13.13 -13.86 5.59
C GLN A 151 14.22 -12.86 5.20
N TRP A 152 14.07 -11.58 5.57
CA TRP A 152 15.07 -10.56 5.28
C TRP A 152 16.42 -10.87 5.94
N LEU A 153 16.42 -11.31 7.20
CA LEU A 153 17.62 -11.67 7.96
C LEU A 153 18.28 -12.95 7.43
N LYS A 154 17.49 -13.97 7.07
CA LYS A 154 18.00 -15.22 6.46
C LYS A 154 18.53 -15.02 5.04
N GLY A 155 18.01 -14.00 4.34
CA GLY A 155 18.34 -13.73 2.95
C GLY A 155 17.55 -14.58 1.95
N ASP A 156 17.84 -14.38 0.67
CA ASP A 156 17.06 -14.98 -0.41
C ASP A 156 17.30 -16.51 -0.47
N PRO A 157 16.23 -17.34 -0.53
CA PRO A 157 16.35 -18.81 -0.53
C PRO A 157 17.20 -19.39 -1.67
N GLY A 158 17.33 -18.65 -2.77
CA GLY A 158 18.11 -19.05 -3.95
C GLY A 158 19.64 -18.96 -3.77
N GLY A 159 20.12 -18.45 -2.63
CA GLY A 159 21.54 -18.20 -2.39
C GLY A 159 22.04 -17.01 -3.20
N SER A 160 22.55 -15.98 -2.54
CA SER A 160 23.17 -14.87 -3.26
C SER A 160 24.52 -15.32 -3.83
N LEU A 161 24.71 -15.14 -5.14
CA LEU A 161 26.03 -15.21 -5.81
C LEU A 161 26.99 -14.10 -5.34
N LEU A 162 26.53 -13.18 -4.48
CA LEU A 162 27.32 -12.06 -3.95
C LEU A 162 27.17 -11.93 -2.42
N PRO A 163 28.23 -11.56 -1.69
CA PRO A 163 28.10 -11.23 -0.28
C PRO A 163 27.16 -10.03 -0.13
N SER A 164 26.04 -10.25 0.56
CA SER A 164 25.08 -9.19 0.83
C SER A 164 25.67 -8.22 1.87
N PRO A 165 25.84 -6.92 1.55
CA PRO A 165 26.17 -5.91 2.55
C PRO A 165 24.94 -5.54 3.40
N ARG A 166 23.84 -6.29 3.35
CA ARG A 166 22.64 -6.05 4.17
C ARG A 166 23.09 -5.95 5.62
N ASN A 167 22.75 -4.83 6.26
CA ASN A 167 23.04 -4.60 7.66
C ASN A 167 22.25 -5.62 8.48
N HIS A 168 22.90 -6.73 8.85
CA HIS A 168 22.30 -7.92 9.48
C HIS A 168 21.64 -7.63 10.85
N ASN A 169 21.68 -6.38 11.32
CA ASN A 169 21.17 -5.97 12.62
C ASN A 169 19.85 -5.17 12.56
N ARG A 170 19.36 -4.72 11.39
CA ARG A 170 18.11 -3.95 11.37
C ARG A 170 16.96 -4.84 11.82
N ASN A 171 16.23 -4.38 12.85
CA ASN A 171 15.04 -5.04 13.40
C ASN A 171 15.26 -6.52 13.78
N HIS A 172 16.50 -6.93 14.10
CA HIS A 172 16.80 -8.34 14.40
C HIS A 172 16.06 -8.89 15.63
N ASP A 173 15.66 -8.03 16.57
CA ASP A 173 14.81 -8.41 17.72
C ASP A 173 13.32 -8.63 17.35
N TRP A 174 12.94 -8.40 16.09
CA TRP A 174 11.56 -8.44 15.59
C TRP A 174 11.32 -9.54 14.55
N GLU A 175 12.01 -10.68 14.63
CA GLU A 175 11.89 -11.78 13.65
C GLU A 175 10.45 -12.27 13.42
N HIS A 176 9.57 -12.12 14.42
CA HIS A 176 8.16 -12.49 14.34
C HIS A 176 7.29 -11.54 13.50
N LEU A 177 7.82 -10.35 13.16
CA LEU A 177 7.04 -9.32 12.47
C LEU A 177 6.98 -9.63 10.97
N VAL A 178 5.75 -9.80 10.49
CA VAL A 178 5.44 -10.05 9.08
C VAL A 178 4.37 -9.07 8.63
N ASN A 179 4.73 -8.13 7.77
CA ASN A 179 3.78 -7.25 7.13
C ASN A 179 3.36 -7.84 5.79
N PHE A 180 2.07 -8.02 5.52
CA PHE A 180 1.57 -8.36 4.19
C PHE A 180 0.16 -7.78 4.00
N ASP A 181 0.08 -6.48 4.20
CA ASP A 181 -1.20 -5.78 4.35
C ASP A 181 -1.19 -4.46 3.58
N VAL A 182 -2.39 -3.99 3.21
CA VAL A 182 -2.56 -2.63 2.70
C VAL A 182 -2.57 -1.68 3.89
N ILE A 183 -1.59 -0.78 3.94
CA ILE A 183 -1.38 0.17 5.02
C ILE A 183 -1.42 1.61 4.48
N SER A 184 -1.90 2.56 5.28
CA SER A 184 -1.87 3.99 4.94
C SER A 184 -0.47 4.54 5.15
N MET A 185 0.18 5.00 4.08
CA MET A 185 1.50 5.63 4.15
C MET A 185 1.39 7.14 4.34
N PRO A 186 2.39 7.78 5.00
CA PRO A 186 2.49 9.24 5.02
C PRO A 186 2.60 9.83 3.62
N ASP A 187 3.37 9.17 2.75
CA ASP A 187 3.50 9.51 1.33
C ASP A 187 3.81 8.26 0.49
N LYS A 188 3.41 8.22 -0.78
CA LYS A 188 3.67 7.04 -1.63
C LYS A 188 5.09 6.95 -2.19
N TRP A 189 5.80 8.06 -2.25
CA TRP A 189 7.04 8.21 -3.01
C TRP A 189 8.24 8.45 -2.09
N GLU A 190 8.18 9.49 -1.26
CA GLU A 190 9.24 9.89 -0.34
C GLU A 190 9.25 9.03 0.93
N TYR A 191 8.06 8.69 1.46
CA TYR A 191 7.91 7.89 2.67
C TYR A 191 7.04 6.64 2.45
N PRO A 192 7.43 5.70 1.55
CA PRO A 192 6.67 4.50 1.22
C PRO A 192 6.77 3.40 2.31
N TRP A 193 6.71 3.82 3.57
CA TRP A 193 6.84 3.00 4.76
C TRP A 193 5.94 3.56 5.87
N TYR A 194 5.43 2.67 6.73
CA TYR A 194 4.50 3.08 7.77
C TYR A 194 5.23 3.52 9.04
N ALA A 195 4.63 4.48 9.72
CA ALA A 195 4.91 4.79 11.11
C ALA A 195 3.61 4.62 11.90
N THR A 196 3.67 3.91 13.01
CA THR A 196 2.45 3.57 13.78
C THR A 196 1.78 4.81 14.38
N TRP A 197 2.56 5.84 14.75
CA TRP A 197 2.00 7.09 15.25
C TRP A 197 1.32 7.90 14.13
N ASP A 198 1.92 8.03 12.94
CA ASP A 198 1.27 8.61 11.75
C ASP A 198 -0.02 7.87 11.40
N LEU A 199 0.00 6.53 11.42
CA LEU A 199 -1.16 5.69 11.11
C LEU A 199 -2.36 6.01 12.02
N ALA A 200 -2.11 6.30 13.30
CA ALA A 200 -3.14 6.74 14.24
C ALA A 200 -3.80 8.06 13.79
N PHE A 201 -3.01 9.01 13.29
CA PHE A 201 -3.53 10.27 12.74
C PHE A 201 -4.19 10.08 11.38
N HIS A 202 -3.69 9.20 10.51
CA HIS A 202 -4.29 8.88 9.21
C HIS A 202 -5.69 8.30 9.34
N CYS A 203 -5.91 7.45 10.34
CA CYS A 203 -7.16 6.72 10.49
C CYS A 203 -8.32 7.59 10.99
N ILE A 204 -8.05 8.72 11.65
CA ILE A 204 -9.08 9.65 12.12
C ILE A 204 -9.84 10.34 10.99
N PRO A 205 -9.22 10.89 9.94
CA PRO A 205 -9.94 11.37 8.76
C PRO A 205 -10.41 10.21 7.86
N LEU A 206 -9.67 9.10 7.76
CA LEU A 206 -10.08 7.97 6.92
C LEU A 206 -11.38 7.30 7.39
N VAL A 207 -11.69 7.31 8.69
CA VAL A 207 -12.95 6.76 9.21
C VAL A 207 -14.19 7.44 8.60
N LEU A 208 -14.04 8.67 8.08
CA LEU A 208 -15.14 9.39 7.42
C LEU A 208 -15.57 8.72 6.11
N VAL A 209 -14.64 8.04 5.42
CA VAL A 209 -14.86 7.47 4.08
C VAL A 209 -14.64 5.96 3.99
N ASP A 210 -13.90 5.38 4.93
CA ASP A 210 -13.58 3.95 4.98
C ASP A 210 -13.36 3.52 6.46
N PRO A 211 -14.45 3.45 7.25
CA PRO A 211 -14.38 3.13 8.68
C PRO A 211 -13.81 1.73 8.93
N ASP A 212 -14.08 0.78 8.04
CA ASP A 212 -13.57 -0.58 8.18
C ASP A 212 -12.06 -0.63 7.99
N PHE A 213 -11.51 0.11 7.01
CA PHE A 213 -10.06 0.25 6.88
C PHE A 213 -9.45 0.88 8.12
N ALA A 214 -9.98 2.03 8.58
CA ALA A 214 -9.46 2.72 9.75
C ALA A 214 -9.41 1.83 11.00
N LYS A 215 -10.48 1.05 11.25
CA LYS A 215 -10.54 0.06 12.34
C LYS A 215 -9.52 -1.06 12.15
N ARG A 216 -9.45 -1.66 10.96
CA ARG A 216 -8.46 -2.71 10.62
C ARG A 216 -7.02 -2.25 10.83
N GLN A 217 -6.68 -0.99 10.56
CA GLN A 217 -5.33 -0.48 10.79
C GLN A 217 -4.94 -0.49 12.29
N MET A 218 -5.89 -0.17 13.17
CA MET A 218 -5.66 -0.22 14.63
C MET A 218 -5.58 -1.66 15.14
N GLU A 219 -6.36 -2.57 14.57
CA GLU A 219 -6.24 -4.00 14.87
C GLU A 219 -4.89 -4.54 14.39
N LEU A 220 -4.48 -4.19 13.18
CA LEU A 220 -3.29 -4.70 12.49
C LEU A 220 -2.03 -4.55 13.34
N ILE A 221 -1.75 -3.33 13.82
CA ILE A 221 -0.56 -3.02 14.66
C ILE A 221 -0.57 -3.74 16.02
N THR A 222 -1.69 -4.38 16.38
CA THR A 222 -1.86 -5.13 17.63
C THR A 222 -1.93 -6.65 17.45
N ARG A 223 -1.82 -7.13 16.21
CA ARG A 223 -1.78 -8.57 15.92
C ARG A 223 -0.48 -9.20 16.42
N GLU A 224 -0.53 -10.49 16.69
CA GLU A 224 0.58 -11.28 17.24
C GLU A 224 1.81 -11.36 16.31
N TRP A 225 1.64 -11.08 15.01
CA TRP A 225 2.73 -10.97 14.03
C TRP A 225 3.08 -9.51 13.68
N TYR A 226 2.62 -8.55 14.49
CA TYR A 226 2.99 -7.13 14.43
C TYR A 226 3.52 -6.63 15.78
N MET A 227 2.79 -6.87 16.86
CA MET A 227 3.13 -6.46 18.21
C MET A 227 4.19 -7.39 18.78
N HIS A 228 5.25 -6.80 19.35
CA HIS A 228 6.29 -7.56 20.03
C HIS A 228 5.70 -8.35 21.21
N PRO A 229 6.18 -9.58 21.50
CA PRO A 229 5.73 -10.37 22.66
C PRO A 229 5.80 -9.68 24.04
N ASN A 230 6.47 -8.53 24.14
CA ASN A 230 6.57 -7.74 25.37
C ASN A 230 5.48 -6.66 25.47
N GLY A 231 4.61 -6.53 24.47
CA GLY A 231 3.55 -5.51 24.35
C GLY A 231 3.90 -4.29 23.49
N GLN A 232 5.15 -4.14 23.01
CA GLN A 232 5.54 -3.01 22.18
C GLN A 232 4.89 -3.08 20.80
N VAL A 233 4.32 -1.96 20.32
CA VAL A 233 3.90 -1.79 18.93
C VAL A 233 5.09 -1.34 18.08
N PRO A 234 5.24 -1.79 16.83
CA PRO A 234 6.38 -1.42 16.01
C PRO A 234 6.35 0.09 15.70
N ALA A 235 7.48 0.78 15.82
CA ALA A 235 7.54 2.21 15.55
C ALA A 235 7.43 2.52 14.05
N TYR A 236 8.49 2.21 13.29
CA TYR A 236 8.59 2.44 11.85
C TYR A 236 9.68 1.56 11.21
N GLU A 237 9.68 1.40 9.88
CA GLU A 237 10.51 0.43 9.12
C GLU A 237 11.97 0.36 9.57
N TRP A 238 12.62 1.50 9.81
CA TRP A 238 14.05 1.54 10.09
C TRP A 238 14.43 1.05 11.48
N ARG A 239 13.48 1.10 12.43
CA ARG A 239 13.73 0.83 13.85
C ARG A 239 12.45 0.52 14.61
N PHE A 240 11.98 -0.72 14.57
CA PHE A 240 10.73 -1.12 15.24
C PHE A 240 10.78 -1.00 16.77
N ASP A 241 11.96 -1.12 17.37
CA ASP A 241 12.20 -0.97 18.81
C ASP A 241 12.16 0.47 19.32
N ASP A 242 12.06 1.45 18.42
CA ASP A 242 12.04 2.86 18.80
C ASP A 242 10.76 3.24 19.56
N VAL A 243 10.79 4.41 20.21
CA VAL A 243 9.66 4.91 21.00
C VAL A 243 8.97 6.03 20.25
N ASN A 244 7.68 5.88 19.98
CA ASN A 244 6.85 6.93 19.40
C ASN A 244 5.74 7.36 20.37
N PRO A 245 5.13 8.56 20.20
CA PRO A 245 4.01 8.98 21.04
C PRO A 245 2.89 7.91 21.08
N PRO A 246 2.37 7.55 22.28
CA PRO A 246 1.38 6.48 22.45
C PRO A 246 -0.05 6.90 22.06
N VAL A 247 -0.20 7.43 20.85
CA VAL A 247 -1.47 7.89 20.27
C VAL A 247 -2.39 6.80 19.69
N PRO A 248 -1.95 5.55 19.37
CA PRO A 248 -2.86 4.56 18.76
C PRO A 248 -4.10 4.21 19.58
N ALA A 249 -3.98 4.06 20.90
CA ALA A 249 -5.13 3.76 21.77
C ALA A 249 -6.15 4.93 21.78
N TRP A 250 -5.65 6.18 21.75
CA TRP A 250 -6.50 7.36 21.58
C TRP A 250 -7.19 7.37 20.22
N ALA A 251 -6.47 7.07 19.14
CA ALA A 251 -7.02 7.03 17.80
C ALA A 251 -8.11 5.95 17.68
N ALA A 252 -7.89 4.74 18.22
CA ALA A 252 -8.90 3.68 18.26
C ALA A 252 -10.20 4.15 18.94
N TRP A 253 -10.10 4.86 20.08
CA TRP A 253 -11.25 5.45 20.75
C TRP A 253 -11.93 6.56 19.91
N ARG A 254 -11.15 7.38 19.21
CA ARG A 254 -11.70 8.42 18.31
C ARG A 254 -12.43 7.81 17.13
N ILE A 255 -11.84 6.81 16.48
CA ILE A 255 -12.41 6.06 15.34
C ILE A 255 -13.73 5.43 15.77
N TYR A 256 -13.75 4.68 16.87
CA TYR A 256 -14.96 4.08 17.43
C TYR A 256 -16.11 5.10 17.60
N LYS A 257 -15.81 6.28 18.17
CA LYS A 257 -16.82 7.32 18.38
C LYS A 257 -17.30 7.99 17.09
N ILE A 258 -16.41 8.24 16.15
CA ILE A 258 -16.78 8.87 14.86
C ILE A 258 -17.64 7.89 14.06
N ASP A 259 -17.22 6.64 13.95
CA ASP A 259 -17.99 5.58 13.28
C ASP A 259 -19.35 5.38 13.96
N ALA A 260 -19.41 5.34 15.30
CA ALA A 260 -20.68 5.23 16.03
C ALA A 260 -21.65 6.37 15.74
N LYS A 261 -21.13 7.60 15.57
CA LYS A 261 -21.93 8.77 15.20
C LYS A 261 -22.45 8.64 13.76
N HIS A 262 -21.64 8.13 12.83
CA HIS A 262 -22.01 7.98 11.42
C HIS A 262 -23.00 6.83 11.19
N GLN A 263 -22.76 5.68 11.82
CA GLN A 263 -23.59 4.47 11.69
C GLN A 263 -24.84 4.51 12.59
N GLY A 264 -24.91 5.44 13.54
CA GLY A 264 -25.96 5.50 14.56
C GLY A 264 -25.89 4.36 15.59
N ARG A 265 -24.87 3.49 15.54
CA ARG A 265 -24.65 2.38 16.47
C ARG A 265 -23.16 2.20 16.79
N PRO A 266 -22.80 1.92 18.05
CA PRO A 266 -21.41 1.64 18.41
C PRO A 266 -20.95 0.25 17.93
N ASP A 267 -19.70 0.15 17.51
CA ASP A 267 -19.01 -1.11 17.19
C ASP A 267 -18.20 -1.61 18.40
N ARG A 268 -18.88 -2.35 19.29
CA ARG A 268 -18.27 -2.84 20.53
C ARG A 268 -17.24 -3.95 20.28
N ASP A 269 -17.47 -4.79 19.28
CA ASP A 269 -16.58 -5.90 18.95
C ASP A 269 -15.18 -5.37 18.57
N PHE A 270 -15.14 -4.31 17.75
CA PHE A 270 -13.88 -3.60 17.46
C PHE A 270 -13.19 -3.10 18.73
N LEU A 271 -13.93 -2.38 19.59
CA LEU A 271 -13.36 -1.76 20.79
C LEU A 271 -12.84 -2.81 21.77
N GLU A 272 -13.61 -3.87 22.02
CA GLU A 272 -13.22 -5.00 22.88
C GLU A 272 -11.98 -5.71 22.32
N GLY A 273 -11.91 -5.91 21.00
CA GLY A 273 -10.79 -6.55 20.32
C GLY A 273 -9.46 -5.81 20.52
N VAL A 274 -9.44 -4.49 20.35
CA VAL A 274 -8.21 -3.70 20.49
C VAL A 274 -7.89 -3.32 21.95
N PHE A 275 -8.90 -3.28 22.83
CA PHE A 275 -8.70 -2.85 24.23
C PHE A 275 -7.73 -3.74 25.00
N HIS A 276 -7.89 -5.06 24.93
CA HIS A 276 -6.99 -6.00 25.59
C HIS A 276 -5.55 -5.91 25.05
N LYS A 277 -5.38 -5.62 23.76
CA LYS A 277 -4.05 -5.49 23.16
C LYS A 277 -3.38 -4.18 23.55
N PHE A 278 -4.12 -3.08 23.58
CA PHE A 278 -3.58 -1.81 24.07
C PHE A 278 -3.31 -1.82 25.58
N LEU A 279 -3.96 -2.68 26.37
CA LEU A 279 -3.57 -2.93 27.77
C LEU A 279 -2.18 -3.58 27.88
N LEU A 280 -1.83 -4.50 26.97
CA LEU A 280 -0.47 -5.06 26.89
C LEU A 280 0.55 -3.96 26.55
N ASN A 281 0.21 -3.11 25.57
CA ASN A 281 1.06 -1.97 25.22
C ASN A 281 1.22 -0.98 26.36
N PHE A 282 0.14 -0.65 27.07
CA PHE A 282 0.20 0.20 28.26
C PHE A 282 1.09 -0.42 29.35
N THR A 283 0.97 -1.73 29.58
CA THR A 283 1.83 -2.46 30.53
C THR A 283 3.30 -2.39 30.13
N TRP A 284 3.61 -2.45 28.84
CA TRP A 284 4.97 -2.23 28.33
C TRP A 284 5.46 -0.81 28.65
N TRP A 285 4.65 0.22 28.42
CA TRP A 285 5.00 1.61 28.76
C TRP A 285 5.33 1.79 30.24
N VAL A 286 4.47 1.27 31.13
CA VAL A 286 4.69 1.33 32.59
C VAL A 286 5.99 0.62 32.98
N ASN A 287 6.30 -0.53 32.40
CA ASN A 287 7.48 -1.30 32.81
C ASN A 287 8.80 -0.85 32.17
N ARG A 288 8.76 -0.25 30.98
CA ARG A 288 9.96 0.05 30.17
C ARG A 288 10.24 1.52 29.98
N LYS A 289 9.27 2.39 30.27
CA LYS A 289 9.37 3.84 30.04
C LYS A 289 8.98 4.68 31.26
N ASP A 290 8.76 4.07 32.41
CA ASP A 290 8.58 4.76 33.70
C ASP A 290 9.67 4.33 34.69
N GLU A 291 10.93 4.67 34.42
CA GLU A 291 12.08 4.22 35.23
C GLU A 291 11.95 4.61 36.71
N ASP A 292 11.35 5.77 37.00
CA ASP A 292 11.16 6.29 38.35
C ASP A 292 9.81 5.90 39.00
N GLY A 293 8.92 5.19 38.29
CA GLY A 293 7.60 4.80 38.80
C GLY A 293 6.67 5.98 39.10
N ARG A 294 6.81 7.09 38.37
CA ARG A 294 6.07 8.35 38.61
C ARG A 294 4.86 8.51 37.71
N ASN A 295 4.56 7.54 36.84
CA ASN A 295 3.59 7.64 35.76
C ASN A 295 3.89 8.82 34.81
N VAL A 296 5.17 9.14 34.63
CA VAL A 296 5.66 10.11 33.65
C VAL A 296 6.56 9.36 32.70
N PHE A 297 6.02 9.03 31.53
CA PHE A 297 6.75 8.21 30.56
C PHE A 297 7.88 8.99 29.90
N GLN A 298 9.05 8.34 29.84
CA GLN A 298 10.28 8.85 29.26
C GLN A 298 10.48 8.28 27.85
N GLY A 299 11.03 9.08 26.95
CA GLY A 299 11.29 8.70 25.56
C GLY A 299 10.19 9.15 24.58
N GLY A 300 10.50 9.01 23.29
CA GLY A 300 9.90 9.84 22.24
C GLY A 300 10.89 10.93 21.80
N PHE A 301 10.53 11.68 20.77
CA PHE A 301 11.32 12.82 20.27
C PHE A 301 11.47 13.93 21.32
#